data_AF-A0A6I2TV55-F1
#
_entry.id   AF-A0A6I2TV55-F1
#
_cell.length_a   1.000
_cell.length_b   1.000
_cell.length_c   1.000
_cell.angle_alpha   90.00
_cell.angle_beta   90.00
_cell.angle_gamma   90.00
#
_symmetry.space_group_name_H-M   'P 1'
#
loop_
_entity.id
_entity.type
_entity.pdbx_description
1 polymer ?
#
loop_
_entity_poly.entity_id
_entity_poly.type
_entity_poly.pdbx_seq_one_letter_code
_entity_poly.pdbx_strand_id
1 'polypeptide(L)'
;MEIIVVFLIFLLFYWNIFVILKQKYCNMEYIFSKLKVRVLEHLADGEQHEEAPAGLTDAQYSVALSELKACDMVKVNVDEVGEVISSQIKTKGRAALDNWKSLEKAMLNHILEEKKLTKYSYEILVYYKKNTEKLKNIFEGEKTNREIFAIAKSLLKLKLLAYERDTPDLYTTDEGLQLLDDIEYLLDKERATWYESKSMENSHDSVTNNIIHLDPKSRKNMKKFIITTCNYGYYKDENGKPYNLEDVMNAYALFLGDDKLKDYSSLVNKSGELENKELINELLPIFYNIVPDVISFLEEIDGISKNPEIVKVAADYVNNRKISKESSRSDLWKVLNKYGLYKPSYSNWCNYIKKDI
;
A
#
# COMPACT_ATOMS: atom_id res chain seq x y z
N MET A 1 -9.54 -20.40 24.89
CA MET A 1 -9.19 -19.01 25.25
C MET A 1 -8.11 -18.43 24.34
N GLU A 2 -6.99 -19.12 24.09
CA GLU A 2 -5.90 -18.62 23.23
C GLU A 2 -6.33 -18.26 21.78
N ILE A 3 -7.20 -19.06 21.15
CA ILE A 3 -7.69 -18.81 19.78
C ILE A 3 -8.51 -17.51 19.69
N ILE A 4 -9.31 -17.20 20.70
CA ILE A 4 -10.14 -15.98 20.76
C ILE A 4 -9.26 -14.76 20.98
N VAL A 5 -8.21 -14.89 21.80
CA VAL A 5 -7.23 -13.82 22.05
C VAL A 5 -6.43 -13.51 20.78
N VAL A 6 -6.00 -14.53 20.03
CA VAL A 6 -5.28 -14.36 18.75
C VAL A 6 -6.19 -13.74 17.67
N PHE A 7 -7.47 -14.12 17.62
CA PHE A 7 -8.45 -13.57 16.68
C PHE A 7 -8.80 -12.11 17.00
N LEU A 8 -8.89 -11.73 18.28
CA LEU A 8 -9.09 -10.35 18.72
C LEU A 8 -7.88 -9.45 18.42
N ILE A 9 -6.66 -9.95 18.62
CA ILE A 9 -5.43 -9.23 18.25
C ILE A 9 -5.37 -9.01 16.73
N PHE A 10 -5.80 -10.00 15.95
CA PHE A 10 -5.88 -9.92 14.49
C PHE A 10 -6.92 -8.91 14.00
N LEU A 11 -8.12 -8.91 14.59
CA LEU A 11 -9.16 -7.91 14.28
C LEU A 11 -8.74 -6.50 14.69
N LEU A 12 -8.09 -6.32 15.84
CA LEU A 12 -7.57 -5.03 16.28
C LEU A 12 -6.43 -4.51 15.39
N PHE A 13 -5.59 -5.42 14.87
CA PHE A 13 -4.53 -5.07 13.93
C PHE A 13 -5.09 -4.66 12.56
N TYR A 14 -6.01 -5.45 12.00
CA TYR A 14 -6.69 -5.13 10.73
C TYR A 14 -7.58 -3.90 10.84
N TRP A 15 -8.31 -3.73 11.94
CA TRP A 15 -9.11 -2.54 12.19
C TRP A 15 -8.23 -1.30 12.32
N ASN A 16 -7.11 -1.37 13.06
CA ASN A 16 -6.18 -0.25 13.12
C ASN A 16 -5.56 0.08 11.76
N ILE A 17 -5.13 -0.91 10.97
CA ILE A 17 -4.60 -0.69 9.63
C ILE A 17 -5.67 -0.12 8.69
N PHE A 18 -6.88 -0.69 8.70
CA PHE A 18 -8.00 -0.23 7.88
C PHE A 18 -8.45 1.18 8.27
N VAL A 19 -8.53 1.51 9.57
CA VAL A 19 -8.84 2.85 10.05
C VAL A 19 -7.72 3.83 9.70
N ILE A 20 -6.44 3.45 9.85
CA ILE A 20 -5.31 4.29 9.48
C ILE A 20 -5.25 4.52 7.97
N LEU A 21 -5.50 3.49 7.15
CA LEU A 21 -5.51 3.58 5.69
C LEU A 21 -6.72 4.35 5.20
N LYS A 22 -7.94 4.05 5.69
CA LYS A 22 -9.15 4.83 5.39
C LYS A 22 -9.00 6.27 5.84
N GLN A 23 -8.41 6.55 7.00
CA GLN A 23 -8.14 7.92 7.42
C GLN A 23 -7.11 8.60 6.53
N LYS A 24 -5.97 7.96 6.22
CA LYS A 24 -4.97 8.51 5.30
C LYS A 24 -5.53 8.72 3.89
N TYR A 25 -6.43 7.86 3.46
CA TYR A 25 -7.07 7.86 2.14
C TYR A 25 -8.22 8.86 2.05
N CYS A 26 -9.12 8.93 3.04
CA CYS A 26 -10.08 10.02 3.18
C CYS A 26 -9.34 11.36 3.27
N ASN A 27 -8.20 11.40 3.98
CA ASN A 27 -7.39 12.60 4.01
C ASN A 27 -6.78 12.95 2.65
N MET A 28 -6.41 11.95 1.85
CA MET A 28 -5.80 12.09 0.51
C MET A 28 -6.80 12.05 -0.66
N GLU A 29 -8.10 11.95 -0.44
CA GLU A 29 -9.10 12.05 -1.52
C GLU A 29 -9.97 13.29 -1.28
N TYR A 30 -10.27 13.58 0.00
CA TYR A 30 -11.08 14.73 0.34
C TYR A 30 -10.30 16.03 0.40
N ILE A 31 -9.01 16.14 0.75
CA ILE A 31 -8.34 17.48 0.83
C ILE A 31 -8.27 18.23 -0.50
N PHE A 32 -8.37 17.52 -1.62
CA PHE A 32 -7.72 17.95 -2.85
C PHE A 32 -8.56 18.81 -3.80
N SER A 33 -9.71 19.31 -3.37
CA SER A 33 -10.28 20.45 -4.07
C SER A 33 -9.54 21.72 -3.66
N LYS A 34 -9.24 22.60 -4.63
CA LYS A 34 -8.67 23.96 -4.40
C LYS A 34 -9.40 24.70 -3.28
N LEU A 35 -10.69 24.44 -3.15
CA LEU A 35 -11.57 24.94 -2.10
C LEU A 35 -11.12 24.52 -0.69
N LYS A 36 -10.86 23.24 -0.45
CA LYS A 36 -10.52 22.72 0.89
C LYS A 36 -9.10 23.05 1.32
N VAL A 37 -8.16 23.06 0.37
CA VAL A 37 -6.80 23.57 0.63
C VAL A 37 -6.89 25.00 1.14
N ARG A 38 -7.64 25.86 0.46
CA ARG A 38 -7.82 27.27 0.86
C ARG A 38 -8.46 27.40 2.25
N VAL A 39 -9.42 26.54 2.58
CA VAL A 39 -10.01 26.49 3.93
C VAL A 39 -8.98 26.05 4.98
N LEU A 40 -8.17 25.03 4.72
CA LEU A 40 -7.12 24.61 5.63
C LEU A 40 -6.02 25.67 5.80
N GLU A 41 -5.68 26.41 4.73
CA GLU A 41 -4.76 27.55 4.79
C GLU A 41 -5.30 28.70 5.64
N HIS A 42 -6.59 29.00 5.52
CA HIS A 42 -7.25 30.00 6.34
C HIS A 42 -7.20 29.64 7.83
N LEU A 43 -7.45 28.38 8.17
CA LEU A 43 -7.40 27.88 9.54
C LEU A 43 -5.97 27.57 10.03
N ALA A 44 -4.94 27.88 9.24
CA ALA A 44 -3.56 27.48 9.52
C ALA A 44 -2.90 28.30 10.64
N ASP A 45 -3.48 29.37 11.15
CA ASP A 45 -2.97 30.00 12.39
C ASP A 45 -3.27 29.15 13.63
N GLY A 46 -4.23 28.22 13.53
CA GLY A 46 -4.69 27.42 14.66
C GLY A 46 -5.67 28.15 15.57
N GLU A 47 -6.13 29.35 15.18
CA GLU A 47 -7.16 30.09 15.88
C GLU A 47 -8.57 29.61 15.47
N GLN A 48 -9.59 30.13 16.14
CA GLN A 48 -10.98 29.85 15.80
C GLN A 48 -11.49 30.93 14.83
N HIS A 49 -12.05 30.48 13.71
CA HIS A 49 -12.59 31.37 12.68
C HIS A 49 -14.08 31.11 12.50
N GLU A 50 -14.87 32.17 12.51
CA GLU A 50 -16.32 32.16 12.28
C GLU A 50 -16.64 32.38 10.81
N GLU A 51 -15.89 33.28 10.16
CA GLU A 51 -16.13 33.72 8.78
C GLU A 51 -15.41 32.87 7.74
N ALA A 52 -15.91 32.93 6.50
CA ALA A 52 -15.26 32.33 5.35
C ALA A 52 -13.97 33.08 4.96
N PRO A 53 -12.96 32.39 4.40
CA PRO A 53 -11.79 33.06 3.86
C PRO A 53 -12.17 33.98 2.70
N ALA A 54 -11.41 35.05 2.51
CA ALA A 54 -11.61 35.98 1.40
C ALA A 54 -11.69 35.25 0.05
N GLY A 55 -12.76 35.52 -0.70
CA GLY A 55 -13.00 34.93 -2.02
C GLY A 55 -13.66 33.54 -2.02
N LEU A 56 -14.18 33.07 -0.89
CA LEU A 56 -15.19 32.00 -0.84
C LEU A 56 -16.55 32.55 -0.41
N THR A 57 -17.63 31.91 -0.85
CA THR A 57 -18.95 32.13 -0.26
C THR A 57 -19.13 31.28 1.01
N ASP A 58 -20.02 31.69 1.91
CA ASP A 58 -20.33 30.93 3.13
C ASP A 58 -20.82 29.51 2.82
N ALA A 59 -21.56 29.33 1.72
CA ALA A 59 -21.98 28.02 1.25
C ALA A 59 -20.79 27.13 0.85
N GLN A 60 -19.84 27.69 0.09
CA GLN A 60 -18.61 26.99 -0.29
C GLN A 60 -17.76 26.63 0.94
N TYR A 61 -17.67 27.55 1.90
CA TYR A 61 -16.97 27.35 3.15
C TYR A 61 -17.60 26.24 3.99
N SER A 62 -18.93 26.27 4.17
CA SER A 62 -19.69 25.27 4.92
C SER A 62 -19.60 23.86 4.31
N VAL A 63 -19.66 23.74 2.98
CA VAL A 63 -19.47 22.46 2.27
C VAL A 63 -18.06 21.92 2.53
N ALA A 64 -17.03 22.75 2.37
CA ALA A 64 -15.65 22.34 2.61
C ALA A 64 -15.41 21.94 4.07
N LEU A 65 -15.93 22.70 5.03
CA LEU A 65 -15.84 22.40 6.46
C LEU A 65 -16.53 21.08 6.82
N SER A 66 -17.70 20.82 6.24
CA SER A 66 -18.43 19.57 6.46
C SER A 66 -17.62 18.34 6.00
N GLU A 67 -17.03 18.44 4.81
CA GLU A 67 -16.20 17.38 4.24
C GLU A 67 -14.87 17.19 4.98
N LEU A 68 -14.22 18.28 5.40
CA LEU A 68 -13.01 18.25 6.22
C LEU A 68 -13.30 17.72 7.63
N LYS A 69 -14.48 18.02 8.21
CA LYS A 69 -14.94 17.50 9.50
C LYS A 69 -15.15 15.99 9.43
N ALA A 70 -15.74 15.48 8.36
CA ALA A 70 -15.89 14.03 8.13
C ALA A 70 -14.54 13.29 8.11
N CYS A 71 -13.46 13.98 7.71
CA CYS A 71 -12.09 13.46 7.73
C CYS A 71 -11.33 13.73 9.04
N ASP A 72 -12.00 14.26 10.08
CA ASP A 72 -11.41 14.62 11.37
C ASP A 72 -10.24 15.63 11.25
N MET A 73 -10.28 16.50 10.24
CA MET A 73 -9.22 17.50 9.98
C MET A 73 -9.47 18.84 10.64
N VAL A 74 -10.73 19.14 10.90
CA VAL A 74 -11.18 20.39 11.50
C VAL A 74 -12.14 20.08 12.63
N LYS A 75 -12.21 20.99 13.60
CA LYS A 75 -13.32 21.10 14.54
C LYS A 75 -14.27 22.14 13.97
N VAL A 76 -15.57 21.85 13.94
CA VAL A 76 -16.61 22.78 13.47
C VAL A 76 -17.75 22.74 14.49
N ASN A 77 -18.00 23.89 15.10
CA ASN A 77 -19.15 24.13 15.96
C ASN A 77 -20.24 24.79 15.13
N VAL A 78 -21.46 24.28 15.24
CA VAL A 78 -22.63 24.81 14.54
C VAL A 78 -23.70 25.22 15.54
N ASP A 79 -24.56 26.16 15.15
CA ASP A 79 -25.72 26.58 15.93
C ASP A 79 -26.90 25.61 15.81
N GLU A 80 -28.04 25.98 16.41
CA GLU A 80 -29.28 25.19 16.40
C GLU A 80 -29.90 25.06 15.00
N VAL A 81 -29.52 25.94 14.06
CA VAL A 81 -30.02 25.96 12.68
C VAL A 81 -29.03 25.27 11.72
N GLY A 82 -27.83 24.93 12.20
CA GLY A 82 -26.78 24.25 11.45
C GLY A 82 -25.76 25.20 10.81
N GLU A 83 -25.79 26.49 11.12
CA GLU A 83 -24.82 27.49 10.66
C GLU A 83 -23.50 27.36 11.43
N VAL A 84 -22.37 27.60 10.77
CA VAL A 84 -21.05 27.48 11.39
C VAL A 84 -20.80 28.67 12.31
N ILE A 85 -20.65 28.41 13.61
CA ILE A 85 -20.30 29.43 14.60
C ILE A 85 -18.79 29.57 14.70
N SER A 86 -18.05 28.46 14.65
CA SER A 86 -16.58 28.51 14.70
C SER A 86 -15.97 27.25 14.14
N SER A 87 -14.78 27.42 13.55
CA SER A 87 -14.00 26.34 13.00
C SER A 87 -12.52 26.49 13.33
N GLN A 88 -11.82 25.36 13.47
CA GLN A 88 -10.42 25.33 13.85
C GLN A 88 -9.74 24.10 13.25
N ILE A 89 -8.50 24.25 12.75
CA ILE A 89 -7.73 23.13 12.24
C ILE A 89 -7.30 22.17 13.37
N LYS A 90 -7.33 20.87 13.10
CA LYS A 90 -6.78 19.83 13.98
C LYS A 90 -5.39 19.41 13.51
N THR A 91 -4.68 18.65 14.34
CA THR A 91 -3.36 18.07 14.02
C THR A 91 -3.36 17.28 12.71
N LYS A 92 -4.43 16.53 12.42
CA LYS A 92 -4.59 15.81 11.16
C LYS A 92 -4.70 16.74 9.94
N GLY A 93 -5.47 17.82 10.06
CA GLY A 93 -5.60 18.83 9.00
C GLY A 93 -4.27 19.55 8.75
N ARG A 94 -3.56 19.90 9.82
CA ARG A 94 -2.22 20.50 9.75
C ARG A 94 -1.24 19.60 8.99
N ALA A 95 -1.09 18.35 9.43
CA ALA A 95 -0.16 17.41 8.81
C ALA A 95 -0.47 17.20 7.31
N ALA A 96 -1.74 17.23 6.94
CA ALA A 96 -2.14 17.04 5.57
C ALA A 96 -1.95 18.30 4.71
N LEU A 97 -2.12 19.50 5.28
CA LEU A 97 -1.71 20.76 4.67
C LEU A 97 -0.19 20.82 4.45
N ASP A 98 0.61 20.35 5.41
CA ASP A 98 2.08 20.32 5.29
C ASP A 98 2.55 19.36 4.19
N ASN A 99 1.90 18.20 4.07
CA ASN A 99 2.14 17.25 2.98
C ASN A 99 1.79 17.87 1.62
N TRP A 100 0.65 18.58 1.53
CA TRP A 100 0.26 19.29 0.31
C TRP A 100 1.29 20.35 -0.09
N LYS A 101 1.70 21.21 0.85
CA LYS A 101 2.73 22.24 0.60
C LYS A 101 4.05 21.62 0.14
N SER A 102 4.42 20.46 0.67
CA SER A 102 5.62 19.73 0.26
C SER A 102 5.50 19.19 -1.17
N LEU A 103 4.34 18.66 -1.55
CA LEU A 103 4.05 18.20 -2.90
C LEU A 103 4.03 19.36 -3.91
N GLU A 104 3.32 20.43 -3.60
CA GLU A 104 3.23 21.64 -4.42
C GLU A 104 4.63 22.26 -4.64
N LYS A 105 5.47 22.28 -3.60
CA LYS A 105 6.87 22.69 -3.72
C LYS A 105 7.66 21.79 -4.66
N ALA A 106 7.44 20.48 -4.64
CA ALA A 106 8.11 19.54 -5.53
C ALA A 106 7.69 19.74 -6.99
N MET A 107 6.38 19.91 -7.23
CA MET A 107 5.80 20.23 -8.55
C MET A 107 6.36 21.53 -9.10
N LEU A 108 6.34 22.60 -8.29
CA LEU A 108 6.94 23.88 -8.67
C LEU A 108 8.42 23.73 -9.01
N ASN A 109 9.21 23.03 -8.19
CA ASN A 109 10.63 22.84 -8.47
C ASN A 109 10.86 22.12 -9.81
N HIS A 110 10.07 21.09 -10.11
CA HIS A 110 10.15 20.38 -11.38
C HIS A 110 9.88 21.32 -12.58
N ILE A 111 8.80 22.09 -12.52
CA ILE A 111 8.45 23.07 -13.55
C ILE A 111 9.55 24.14 -13.69
N LEU A 112 10.11 24.62 -12.57
CA LEU A 112 11.20 25.59 -12.60
C LEU A 112 12.45 25.03 -13.28
N GLU A 113 12.80 23.76 -13.02
CA GLU A 113 13.91 23.07 -13.69
C GLU A 113 13.69 23.00 -15.20
N GLU A 114 12.48 22.65 -15.66
CA GLU A 114 12.13 22.62 -17.09
C GLU A 114 12.24 24.02 -17.73
N LYS A 115 11.79 25.06 -17.02
CA LYS A 115 11.91 26.46 -17.44
C LYS A 115 13.30 27.05 -17.25
N LYS A 116 14.27 26.25 -16.76
CA LYS A 116 15.65 26.67 -16.46
C LYS A 116 15.72 27.87 -15.51
N LEU A 117 14.77 27.95 -14.59
CA LEU A 117 14.72 28.95 -13.53
C LEU A 117 15.12 28.33 -12.20
N THR A 118 15.70 29.14 -11.32
CA THR A 118 15.91 28.76 -9.93
C THR A 118 14.77 29.25 -9.06
N LYS A 119 14.56 28.63 -7.88
CA LYS A 119 13.64 29.12 -6.84
C LYS A 119 13.78 30.64 -6.62
N TYR A 120 15.01 31.11 -6.45
CA TYR A 120 15.30 32.52 -6.21
C TYR A 120 14.96 33.42 -7.42
N SER A 121 15.14 32.91 -8.64
CA SER A 121 14.78 33.65 -9.85
C SER A 121 13.27 33.84 -9.94
N TYR A 122 12.52 32.76 -9.69
CA TYR A 122 11.07 32.76 -9.64
C TYR A 122 10.53 33.71 -8.56
N GLU A 123 11.03 33.60 -7.34
CA GLU A 123 10.57 34.43 -6.21
C GLU A 123 10.87 35.93 -6.42
N ILE A 124 11.99 36.28 -7.06
CA ILE A 124 12.27 37.67 -7.47
C ILE A 124 11.22 38.16 -8.49
N LEU A 125 10.89 37.37 -9.51
CA LEU A 125 9.88 37.76 -10.50
C LEU A 125 8.49 37.93 -9.87
N VAL A 126 8.10 37.01 -8.98
CA VAL A 126 6.83 37.11 -8.23
C VAL A 126 6.82 38.37 -7.34
N TYR A 127 7.94 38.68 -6.70
CA TYR A 127 8.06 39.87 -5.86
C TYR A 127 7.85 41.17 -6.66
N TYR A 128 8.56 41.32 -7.78
CA TYR A 128 8.49 42.50 -8.64
C TYR A 128 7.30 42.52 -9.61
N LYS A 129 6.46 41.47 -9.61
CA LYS A 129 5.11 41.49 -10.20
C LYS A 129 4.15 42.33 -9.34
N LYS A 130 4.37 42.36 -8.02
CA LYS A 130 3.50 43.03 -7.04
C LYS A 130 4.04 44.37 -6.53
N ASN A 131 5.35 44.59 -6.69
CA ASN A 131 6.05 45.75 -6.14
C ASN A 131 6.93 46.37 -7.22
N THR A 132 6.85 47.68 -7.40
CA THR A 132 7.77 48.44 -8.25
C THR A 132 8.65 49.27 -7.35
N GLU A 133 9.89 48.83 -7.14
CA GLU A 133 10.84 49.50 -6.24
C GLU A 133 12.30 49.08 -6.54
N LYS A 134 13.27 49.75 -5.91
CA LYS A 134 14.69 49.43 -6.03
C LYS A 134 14.99 47.99 -5.61
N LEU A 135 16.00 47.40 -6.26
CA LEU A 135 16.47 46.06 -5.92
C LEU A 135 16.88 45.97 -4.44
N LYS A 136 16.15 45.16 -3.68
CA LYS A 136 16.49 44.80 -2.30
C LYS A 136 16.65 43.31 -2.12
N ASN A 137 17.33 42.93 -1.03
CA ASN A 137 17.50 41.55 -0.63
C ASN A 137 16.22 41.04 0.06
N ILE A 138 15.40 40.31 -0.68
CA ILE A 138 14.17 39.68 -0.17
C ILE A 138 14.43 38.31 0.50
N PHE A 139 15.68 37.87 0.56
CA PHE A 139 16.12 36.58 1.11
C PHE A 139 17.19 36.76 2.19
N GLU A 140 17.02 37.78 3.03
CA GLU A 140 17.97 38.10 4.09
C GLU A 140 18.16 36.88 5.00
N GLY A 141 19.43 36.50 5.24
CA GLY A 141 19.79 35.28 5.95
C GLY A 141 19.99 34.03 5.07
N GLU A 142 19.45 33.99 3.85
CA GLU A 142 19.69 32.91 2.89
C GLU A 142 20.70 33.29 1.80
N LYS A 143 20.69 34.54 1.34
CA LYS A 143 21.52 35.03 0.24
C LYS A 143 22.18 36.36 0.56
N THR A 144 23.41 36.52 0.05
CA THR A 144 24.11 37.80 0.09
C THR A 144 23.55 38.77 -0.96
N ASN A 145 23.68 40.07 -0.71
CA ASN A 145 23.28 41.11 -1.68
C ASN A 145 23.97 40.91 -3.04
N ARG A 146 25.21 40.41 -3.04
CA ARG A 146 25.98 40.13 -4.25
C ARG A 146 25.37 39.00 -5.08
N GLU A 147 24.92 37.92 -4.43
CA GLU A 147 24.25 36.80 -5.12
C GLU A 147 22.91 37.24 -5.71
N ILE A 148 22.11 38.00 -4.97
CA ILE A 148 20.83 38.51 -5.48
C ILE A 148 21.03 39.44 -6.67
N PHE A 149 22.02 40.33 -6.60
CA PHE A 149 22.36 41.20 -7.72
C PHE A 149 22.75 40.38 -8.96
N ALA A 150 23.49 39.28 -8.80
CA ALA A 150 23.85 38.40 -9.91
C ALA A 150 22.62 37.70 -10.52
N ILE A 151 21.66 37.26 -9.70
CA ILE A 151 20.40 36.65 -10.15
C ILE A 151 19.56 37.69 -10.89
N ALA A 152 19.32 38.86 -10.30
CA ALA A 152 18.57 39.96 -10.92
C ALA A 152 19.20 40.41 -12.25
N LYS A 153 20.53 40.51 -12.32
CA LYS A 153 21.26 40.81 -13.56
C LYS A 153 21.04 39.76 -14.64
N SER A 154 20.90 38.49 -14.26
CA SER A 154 20.61 37.40 -15.20
C SER A 154 19.17 37.51 -15.73
N LEU A 155 18.21 37.81 -14.86
CA LEU A 155 16.82 38.05 -15.24
C LEU A 155 16.63 39.28 -16.14
N LEU A 156 17.37 40.36 -15.89
CA LEU A 156 17.42 41.55 -16.76
C LEU A 156 17.95 41.19 -18.17
N LYS A 157 19.00 40.36 -18.26
CA LYS A 157 19.52 39.88 -19.55
C LYS A 157 18.51 39.03 -20.32
N LEU A 158 17.73 38.22 -19.60
CA LEU A 158 16.64 37.43 -20.17
C LEU A 158 15.40 38.26 -20.49
N LYS A 159 15.42 39.58 -20.22
CA LYS A 159 14.29 40.50 -20.37
C LYS A 159 13.05 40.06 -19.59
N LEU A 160 13.23 39.42 -18.44
CA LEU A 160 12.14 39.06 -17.54
C LEU A 160 11.91 40.13 -16.46
N LEU A 161 12.95 40.91 -16.18
CA LEU A 161 12.91 42.13 -15.38
C LEU A 161 13.32 43.32 -16.23
N ALA A 162 12.88 44.51 -15.83
CA ALA A 162 13.30 45.78 -16.39
C ALA A 162 13.37 46.85 -15.30
N TYR A 163 14.01 47.97 -15.64
CA TYR A 163 13.95 49.20 -14.86
C TYR A 163 12.91 50.13 -15.44
N GLU A 164 12.23 50.87 -14.57
CA GLU A 164 11.43 52.00 -14.99
C GLU A 164 12.33 53.08 -15.63
N ARG A 165 11.81 53.86 -16.58
CA ARG A 165 12.66 54.79 -17.35
C ARG A 165 13.21 55.93 -16.50
N ASP A 166 12.42 56.38 -15.53
CA ASP A 166 12.67 57.60 -14.77
C ASP A 166 13.14 57.33 -13.33
N THR A 167 13.08 56.07 -12.88
CA THR A 167 13.50 55.62 -11.55
C THR A 167 14.34 54.34 -11.68
N PRO A 168 15.28 54.06 -10.76
CA PRO A 168 16.00 52.78 -10.74
C PRO A 168 15.16 51.64 -10.15
N ASP A 169 13.83 51.74 -10.25
CA ASP A 169 12.89 50.78 -9.69
C ASP A 169 12.70 49.61 -10.66
N LEU A 170 12.69 48.41 -10.11
CA LEU A 170 12.60 47.17 -10.85
C LEU A 170 11.14 46.74 -10.97
N TYR A 171 10.77 46.18 -12.11
CA TYR A 171 9.47 45.54 -12.30
C TYR A 171 9.61 44.30 -13.20
N THR A 172 8.63 43.41 -13.10
CA THR A 172 8.52 42.24 -13.99
C THR A 172 7.89 42.66 -15.33
N THR A 173 8.63 42.45 -16.41
CA THR A 173 8.19 42.73 -17.80
C THR A 173 7.00 41.88 -18.24
N ASP A 174 6.33 42.25 -19.34
CA ASP A 174 5.26 41.44 -19.95
C ASP A 174 5.71 40.00 -20.26
N GLU A 175 6.93 39.81 -20.77
CA GLU A 175 7.51 38.47 -20.97
C GLU A 175 7.71 37.70 -19.66
N GLY A 176 8.12 38.40 -18.61
CA GLY A 176 8.21 37.85 -17.26
C GLY A 176 6.85 37.48 -16.67
N LEU A 177 5.82 38.30 -16.91
CA LEU A 177 4.45 38.02 -16.48
C LEU A 177 3.87 36.82 -17.22
N GLN A 178 4.05 36.74 -18.54
CA GLN A 178 3.63 35.58 -19.33
C GLN A 178 4.31 34.31 -18.84
N LEU A 179 5.61 34.35 -18.52
CA LEU A 179 6.32 33.20 -17.96
C LEU A 179 5.75 32.77 -16.59
N LEU A 180 5.39 33.72 -15.73
CA LEU A 180 4.75 33.40 -14.45
C LEU A 180 3.37 32.77 -14.65
N ASP A 181 2.59 33.30 -15.59
CA ASP A 181 1.25 32.76 -15.90
C ASP A 181 1.34 31.37 -16.55
N ASP A 182 2.35 31.11 -17.38
CA ASP A 182 2.67 29.78 -17.92
C ASP A 182 3.02 28.78 -16.80
N ILE A 183 3.80 29.21 -15.80
CA ILE A 183 4.16 28.37 -14.65
C ILE A 183 2.91 28.03 -13.83
N GLU A 184 2.04 29.02 -13.56
CA GLU A 184 0.78 28.79 -12.84
C GLU A 184 -0.13 27.82 -13.62
N TYR A 185 -0.22 27.97 -14.94
CA TYR A 185 -0.97 27.05 -15.80
C TYR A 185 -0.41 25.63 -15.74
N LEU A 186 0.91 25.46 -15.81
CA LEU A 186 1.55 24.15 -15.71
C LEU A 186 1.33 23.53 -14.32
N LEU A 187 1.41 24.32 -13.25
CA LEU A 187 1.07 23.89 -11.90
C LEU A 187 -0.37 23.40 -11.83
N ASP A 188 -1.33 24.18 -12.34
CA ASP A 188 -2.74 23.78 -12.38
C ASP A 188 -2.94 22.49 -13.19
N LYS A 189 -2.21 22.32 -14.30
CA LYS A 189 -2.24 21.10 -15.10
C LYS A 189 -1.64 19.91 -14.37
N GLU A 190 -0.50 20.06 -13.70
CA GLU A 190 0.11 18.99 -12.91
C GLU A 190 -0.78 18.62 -11.72
N ARG A 191 -1.38 19.61 -11.04
CA ARG A 191 -2.39 19.40 -9.98
C ARG A 191 -3.53 18.55 -10.54
N ALA A 192 -4.11 18.93 -11.68
CA ALA A 192 -5.19 18.20 -12.33
C ALA A 192 -4.78 16.77 -12.74
N THR A 193 -3.61 16.59 -13.35
CA THR A 193 -3.09 15.27 -13.75
C THR A 193 -2.82 14.37 -12.54
N TRP A 194 -2.31 14.94 -11.46
CA TRP A 194 -2.14 14.24 -10.19
C TRP A 194 -3.50 13.83 -9.59
N TYR A 195 -4.51 14.70 -9.66
CA TYR A 195 -5.89 14.37 -9.25
C TYR A 195 -6.48 13.24 -10.12
N GLU A 196 -6.32 13.33 -11.44
CA GLU A 196 -6.85 12.35 -12.39
C GLU A 196 -6.15 11.00 -12.24
N SER A 197 -4.81 10.96 -12.15
CA SER A 197 -4.04 9.72 -11.94
C SER A 197 -4.42 9.03 -10.63
N LYS A 198 -4.65 9.77 -9.54
CA LYS A 198 -5.14 9.20 -8.29
C LYS A 198 -6.60 8.78 -8.36
N SER A 199 -7.44 9.47 -9.12
CA SER A 199 -8.83 9.04 -9.35
C SER A 199 -8.94 7.81 -10.28
N MET A 200 -8.01 7.63 -11.23
CA MET A 200 -7.99 6.53 -12.20
C MET A 200 -7.26 5.27 -11.70
N GLU A 201 -6.21 5.40 -10.88
CA GLU A 201 -5.63 4.26 -10.13
C GLU A 201 -6.70 3.53 -9.28
N ASN A 202 -7.80 4.22 -8.96
CA ASN A 202 -8.89 3.72 -8.12
C ASN A 202 -10.03 3.01 -8.88
N SER A 203 -9.87 2.70 -10.17
CA SER A 203 -10.79 1.75 -10.84
C SER A 203 -10.17 0.39 -11.16
N HIS A 204 -8.84 0.26 -11.23
CA HIS A 204 -8.23 -1.00 -11.69
C HIS A 204 -6.96 -1.49 -10.99
N ASP A 205 -6.20 -0.68 -10.23
CA ASP A 205 -4.85 -1.09 -9.77
C ASP A 205 -4.64 -1.21 -8.24
N SER A 206 -5.68 -1.04 -7.41
CA SER A 206 -5.53 -1.13 -5.95
C SER A 206 -5.36 -2.56 -5.37
N VAL A 207 -5.13 -3.58 -6.21
CA VAL A 207 -4.95 -4.98 -5.76
C VAL A 207 -3.55 -5.56 -6.07
N THR A 208 -2.73 -4.97 -6.95
CA THR A 208 -1.64 -5.75 -7.57
C THR A 208 -0.20 -5.38 -7.23
N ASN A 209 0.12 -4.29 -6.51
CA ASN A 209 1.54 -3.88 -6.35
C ASN A 209 2.04 -3.62 -4.92
N ASN A 210 1.42 -4.19 -3.88
CA ASN A 210 2.04 -4.24 -2.55
C ASN A 210 2.85 -5.53 -2.39
N ILE A 211 4.14 -5.53 -2.77
CA ILE A 211 5.03 -6.65 -2.49
C ILE A 211 5.37 -6.68 -0.99
N ILE A 212 4.59 -7.43 -0.21
CA ILE A 212 4.81 -7.70 1.22
C ILE A 212 5.73 -8.91 1.33
N HIS A 213 7.03 -8.67 1.57
CA HIS A 213 7.99 -9.75 1.76
C HIS A 213 7.79 -10.47 3.10
N LEU A 214 7.23 -11.68 3.05
CA LEU A 214 7.11 -12.56 4.22
C LEU A 214 8.41 -13.34 4.47
N ASP A 215 8.90 -13.30 5.71
CA ASP A 215 9.94 -14.22 6.16
C ASP A 215 9.43 -15.68 6.17
N PRO A 216 10.30 -16.69 6.14
CA PRO A 216 9.89 -18.10 6.07
C PRO A 216 8.93 -18.56 7.18
N LYS A 217 9.06 -18.03 8.40
CA LYS A 217 8.22 -18.40 9.54
C LYS A 217 6.84 -17.75 9.42
N SER A 218 6.78 -16.47 9.05
CA SER A 218 5.52 -15.76 8.81
C SER A 218 4.78 -16.32 7.60
N ARG A 219 5.48 -16.70 6.52
CA ARG A 219 4.89 -17.40 5.36
C ARG A 219 4.28 -18.74 5.76
N LYS A 220 4.96 -19.53 6.59
CA LYS A 220 4.43 -20.81 7.10
C LYS A 220 3.16 -20.62 7.92
N ASN A 221 3.14 -19.61 8.79
CA ASN A 221 1.96 -19.28 9.60
C ASN A 221 0.80 -18.77 8.74
N MET A 222 1.09 -17.94 7.74
CA MET A 222 0.10 -17.44 6.79
C MET A 222 -0.52 -18.56 5.96
N LYS A 223 0.30 -19.50 5.45
CA LYS A 223 -0.20 -20.71 4.77
C LYS A 223 -1.16 -21.50 5.67
N LYS A 224 -0.75 -21.75 6.92
CA LYS A 224 -1.59 -22.47 7.89
C LYS A 224 -2.91 -21.75 8.15
N PHE A 225 -2.89 -20.43 8.26
CA PHE A 225 -4.07 -19.62 8.45
C PHE A 225 -5.04 -19.71 7.26
N ILE A 226 -4.56 -19.45 6.04
CA ILE A 226 -5.39 -19.45 4.82
C ILE A 226 -6.04 -20.83 4.59
N ILE A 227 -5.29 -21.91 4.79
CA ILE A 227 -5.82 -23.28 4.69
C ILE A 227 -6.94 -23.50 5.72
N THR A 228 -6.69 -23.08 6.95
CA THR A 228 -7.65 -23.25 8.05
C THR A 228 -8.92 -22.47 7.77
N THR A 229 -8.83 -21.20 7.38
CA THR A 229 -9.99 -20.36 7.09
C THR A 229 -10.74 -20.80 5.83
N CYS A 230 -10.04 -21.31 4.81
CA CYS A 230 -10.68 -21.88 3.64
C CYS A 230 -11.47 -23.16 3.98
N ASN A 231 -10.91 -24.06 4.80
CA ASN A 231 -11.59 -25.29 5.22
C ASN A 231 -12.84 -25.03 6.08
N TYR A 232 -12.86 -23.93 6.83
CA TYR A 232 -14.05 -23.48 7.56
C TYR A 232 -15.07 -22.75 6.68
N GLY A 233 -14.81 -22.63 5.37
CA GLY A 233 -15.73 -22.05 4.40
C GLY A 233 -15.90 -20.54 4.52
N TYR A 234 -14.88 -19.83 5.03
CA TYR A 234 -14.96 -18.37 5.21
C TYR A 234 -14.89 -17.58 3.89
N TYR A 235 -14.38 -18.19 2.82
CA TYR A 235 -14.31 -17.56 1.50
C TYR A 235 -15.41 -18.12 0.62
N LYS A 236 -16.36 -17.28 0.22
CA LYS A 236 -17.52 -17.63 -0.61
C LYS A 236 -17.78 -16.55 -1.64
N ASP A 237 -18.31 -16.94 -2.79
CA ASP A 237 -18.79 -16.02 -3.82
C ASP A 237 -20.06 -15.29 -3.37
N GLU A 238 -20.50 -14.38 -4.23
CA GLU A 238 -21.68 -13.52 -4.01
C GLU A 238 -22.98 -14.32 -3.80
N ASN A 239 -22.99 -15.59 -4.24
CA ASN A 239 -24.10 -16.52 -4.09
C ASN A 239 -23.94 -17.48 -2.89
N GLY A 240 -22.88 -17.31 -2.09
CA GLY A 240 -22.59 -18.10 -0.90
C GLY A 240 -21.89 -19.43 -1.18
N LYS A 241 -21.44 -19.68 -2.41
CA LYS A 241 -20.69 -20.89 -2.78
C LYS A 241 -19.22 -20.72 -2.38
N PRO A 242 -18.60 -21.67 -1.67
CA PRO A 242 -17.22 -21.52 -1.20
C PRO A 242 -16.22 -21.47 -2.36
N TYR A 243 -15.28 -20.53 -2.28
CA TYR A 243 -14.11 -20.49 -3.14
C TYR A 243 -13.19 -21.67 -2.82
N ASN A 244 -12.54 -22.22 -3.84
CA ASN A 244 -11.56 -23.28 -3.61
C ASN A 244 -10.27 -22.67 -3.02
N LEU A 245 -9.49 -23.52 -2.34
CA LEU A 245 -8.27 -23.08 -1.66
C LEU A 245 -7.22 -22.53 -2.64
N GLU A 246 -7.27 -22.96 -3.90
CA GLU A 246 -6.38 -22.46 -4.94
C GLU A 246 -6.65 -20.99 -5.27
N ASP A 247 -7.89 -20.63 -5.59
CA ASP A 247 -8.28 -19.27 -5.92
C ASP A 247 -7.98 -18.33 -4.76
N VAL A 248 -8.23 -18.80 -3.53
CA VAL A 248 -7.92 -18.06 -2.31
C VAL A 248 -6.39 -17.88 -2.15
N MET A 249 -5.59 -18.95 -2.29
CA MET A 249 -4.13 -18.87 -2.18
C MET A 249 -3.50 -18.01 -3.26
N ASN A 250 -3.98 -18.11 -4.50
CA ASN A 250 -3.52 -17.31 -5.63
C ASN A 250 -3.87 -15.83 -5.43
N ALA A 251 -5.06 -15.53 -4.91
CA ALA A 251 -5.45 -14.17 -4.54
C ALA A 251 -4.53 -13.60 -3.44
N TYR A 252 -4.22 -14.37 -2.40
CA TYR A 252 -3.26 -13.94 -1.37
C TYR A 252 -1.83 -13.81 -1.92
N ALA A 253 -1.40 -14.69 -2.83
CA ALA A 253 -0.07 -14.63 -3.43
C ALA A 253 0.09 -13.38 -4.32
N LEU A 254 -0.94 -13.06 -5.10
CA LEU A 254 -1.03 -11.83 -5.89
C LEU A 254 -1.04 -10.61 -4.98
N PHE A 255 -1.92 -10.60 -3.97
CA PHE A 255 -2.06 -9.47 -3.03
C PHE A 255 -0.78 -9.18 -2.24
N LEU A 256 -0.04 -10.21 -1.86
CA LEU A 256 1.20 -10.08 -1.08
C LEU A 256 2.45 -9.96 -1.97
N GLY A 257 2.34 -10.16 -3.29
CA GLY A 257 3.49 -10.25 -4.19
C GLY A 257 4.48 -11.37 -3.85
N ASP A 258 4.01 -12.52 -3.34
CA ASP A 258 4.84 -13.66 -2.93
C ASP A 258 4.48 -14.92 -3.73
N ASP A 259 5.13 -15.12 -4.88
CA ASP A 259 4.89 -16.25 -5.78
C ASP A 259 5.14 -17.63 -5.13
N LYS A 260 5.86 -17.71 -4.01
CA LYS A 260 6.06 -18.96 -3.24
C LYS A 260 4.79 -19.43 -2.52
N LEU A 261 3.74 -18.62 -2.51
CA LEU A 261 2.39 -19.01 -2.12
C LEU A 261 1.63 -19.70 -3.28
N LYS A 262 1.89 -19.30 -4.55
CA LYS A 262 1.29 -19.93 -5.75
C LYS A 262 1.75 -21.37 -5.92
N ASP A 263 3.03 -21.65 -5.66
CA ASP A 263 3.61 -23.00 -5.74
C ASP A 263 2.92 -24.04 -4.83
N TYR A 264 2.20 -23.60 -3.80
CA TYR A 264 1.46 -24.48 -2.87
C TYR A 264 0.03 -24.79 -3.36
N SER A 265 -0.57 -23.89 -4.14
CA SER A 265 -1.92 -24.03 -4.71
C SER A 265 -2.03 -25.19 -5.69
N SER A 266 -1.08 -25.27 -6.61
CA SER A 266 -1.00 -26.31 -7.64
C SER A 266 -0.82 -27.72 -7.06
N LEU A 267 -0.18 -27.84 -5.90
CA LEU A 267 -0.02 -29.11 -5.18
C LEU A 267 -1.29 -29.57 -4.47
N VAL A 268 -2.18 -28.67 -4.06
CA VAL A 268 -3.41 -29.00 -3.33
C VAL A 268 -4.53 -29.49 -4.25
N ASN A 269 -4.66 -28.97 -5.48
CA ASN A 269 -5.68 -29.45 -6.41
C ASN A 269 -5.50 -30.92 -6.79
N LYS A 270 -4.25 -31.40 -6.87
CA LYS A 270 -3.97 -32.84 -7.02
C LYS A 270 -4.49 -33.71 -5.85
N SER A 271 -4.64 -33.17 -4.62
CA SER A 271 -5.33 -33.91 -3.53
C SER A 271 -6.85 -33.91 -3.59
N GLY A 272 -7.46 -32.88 -4.19
CA GLY A 272 -8.91 -32.71 -4.17
C GLY A 272 -9.66 -33.80 -4.93
N GLU A 273 -9.02 -34.39 -5.94
CA GLU A 273 -9.55 -35.46 -6.78
C GLU A 273 -9.21 -36.87 -6.27
N LEU A 274 -8.37 -37.00 -5.22
CA LEU A 274 -7.98 -38.29 -4.68
C LEU A 274 -9.06 -38.86 -3.75
N GLU A 275 -9.60 -40.04 -4.10
CA GLU A 275 -10.78 -40.68 -3.51
C GLU A 275 -10.68 -40.97 -1.99
N ASN A 276 -9.50 -40.92 -1.37
CA ASN A 276 -9.29 -41.35 0.02
C ASN A 276 -8.81 -40.24 0.97
N LYS A 277 -9.70 -39.29 1.29
CA LYS A 277 -9.44 -38.20 2.26
C LYS A 277 -9.02 -38.71 3.65
N GLU A 278 -9.51 -39.87 4.08
CA GLU A 278 -9.17 -40.45 5.38
C GLU A 278 -7.70 -40.92 5.44
N LEU A 279 -7.21 -41.55 4.37
CA LEU A 279 -5.80 -41.93 4.19
C LEU A 279 -4.89 -40.69 4.27
N ILE A 280 -5.26 -39.62 3.55
CA ILE A 280 -4.48 -38.37 3.55
C ILE A 280 -4.41 -37.79 4.97
N ASN A 281 -5.53 -37.75 5.69
CA ASN A 281 -5.58 -37.24 7.06
C ASN A 281 -4.71 -38.07 8.03
N GLU A 282 -4.64 -39.39 7.86
CA GLU A 282 -3.78 -40.25 8.67
C GLU A 282 -2.29 -40.12 8.33
N LEU A 283 -1.96 -39.82 7.07
CA LEU A 283 -0.60 -39.57 6.64
C LEU A 283 -0.10 -38.18 7.04
N LEU A 284 -0.97 -37.16 7.11
CA LEU A 284 -0.56 -35.79 7.39
C LEU A 284 0.37 -35.64 8.61
N PRO A 285 0.06 -36.18 9.80
CA PRO A 285 0.95 -36.08 10.95
C PRO A 285 2.34 -36.68 10.74
N ILE A 286 2.45 -37.72 9.90
CA ILE A 286 3.71 -38.41 9.57
C ILE A 286 4.61 -37.51 8.72
N PHE A 287 4.00 -36.70 7.85
CA PHE A 287 4.65 -35.75 6.96
C PHE A 287 4.63 -34.32 7.54
N TYR A 288 4.74 -34.18 8.85
CA TYR A 288 4.77 -32.88 9.56
C TYR A 288 3.56 -31.96 9.26
N ASN A 289 2.42 -32.55 8.89
CA ASN A 289 1.20 -31.90 8.41
C ASN A 289 1.40 -31.11 7.09
N ILE A 290 2.32 -31.56 6.24
CA ILE A 290 2.62 -30.97 4.94
C ILE A 290 1.89 -31.77 3.86
N VAL A 291 0.70 -31.29 3.49
CA VAL A 291 -0.18 -31.89 2.48
C VAL A 291 0.54 -32.22 1.15
N PRO A 292 1.38 -31.33 0.57
CA PRO A 292 2.08 -31.66 -0.67
C PRO A 292 2.99 -32.88 -0.60
N ASP A 293 3.72 -33.05 0.51
CA ASP A 293 4.63 -34.20 0.64
C ASP A 293 3.84 -35.52 0.75
N VAL A 294 2.66 -35.50 1.37
CA VAL A 294 1.73 -36.64 1.40
C VAL A 294 1.23 -36.98 -0.01
N ILE A 295 0.80 -35.97 -0.78
CA ILE A 295 0.25 -36.19 -2.13
C ILE A 295 1.34 -36.72 -3.05
N SER A 296 2.49 -36.06 -3.12
CA SER A 296 3.59 -36.51 -3.97
C SER A 296 4.03 -37.92 -3.62
N PHE A 297 4.07 -38.25 -2.32
CA PHE A 297 4.37 -39.61 -1.89
C PHE A 297 3.32 -40.62 -2.37
N LEU A 298 2.03 -40.32 -2.24
CA LEU A 298 0.94 -41.18 -2.71
C LEU A 298 0.95 -41.36 -4.24
N GLU A 299 1.18 -40.27 -5.00
CA GLU A 299 1.32 -40.33 -6.46
C GLU A 299 2.53 -41.18 -6.88
N GLU A 300 3.65 -41.06 -6.18
CA GLU A 300 4.87 -41.83 -6.52
C GLU A 300 4.72 -43.32 -6.25
N ILE A 301 3.94 -43.73 -5.25
CA ILE A 301 3.69 -45.14 -4.97
C ILE A 301 2.48 -45.70 -5.74
N ASP A 302 1.66 -44.84 -6.34
CA ASP A 302 0.49 -45.26 -7.11
C ASP A 302 0.92 -46.05 -8.35
N GLY A 303 0.22 -47.15 -8.62
CA GLY A 303 0.56 -48.07 -9.71
C GLY A 303 1.81 -48.94 -9.51
N ILE A 304 2.60 -48.78 -8.43
CA ILE A 304 3.74 -49.67 -8.15
C ILE A 304 3.23 -51.03 -7.66
N SER A 305 3.33 -52.06 -8.50
CA SER A 305 2.90 -53.42 -8.14
C SER A 305 3.95 -54.21 -7.33
N LYS A 306 5.20 -53.74 -7.31
CA LYS A 306 6.32 -54.40 -6.63
C LYS A 306 6.62 -53.74 -5.28
N ASN A 307 6.27 -54.44 -4.21
CA ASN A 307 6.43 -53.96 -2.84
C ASN A 307 7.85 -53.40 -2.50
N PRO A 308 8.98 -53.98 -2.94
CA PRO A 308 10.30 -53.43 -2.60
C PRO A 308 10.57 -52.02 -3.16
N GLU A 309 9.91 -51.62 -4.24
CA GLU A 309 10.10 -50.30 -4.87
C GLU A 309 9.41 -49.20 -4.05
N ILE A 310 8.25 -49.48 -3.44
CA ILE A 310 7.57 -48.55 -2.51
C ILE A 310 8.45 -48.27 -1.28
N VAL A 311 9.21 -49.26 -0.81
CA VAL A 311 10.12 -49.07 0.33
C VAL A 311 11.26 -48.12 0.00
N LYS A 312 11.76 -48.13 -1.24
CA LYS A 312 12.80 -47.20 -1.69
C LYS A 312 12.31 -45.77 -1.75
N VAL A 313 11.10 -45.55 -2.27
CA VAL A 313 10.45 -44.24 -2.25
C VAL A 313 10.33 -43.72 -0.81
N ALA A 314 9.89 -44.57 0.13
CA ALA A 314 9.81 -44.19 1.54
C ALA A 314 11.19 -43.90 2.16
N ALA A 315 12.24 -44.62 1.76
CA ALA A 315 13.61 -44.37 2.20
C ALA A 315 14.12 -43.01 1.69
N ASP A 316 13.86 -42.68 0.43
CA ASP A 316 14.24 -41.40 -0.18
C ASP A 316 13.55 -40.22 0.51
N TYR A 317 12.30 -40.38 0.93
CA TYR A 317 11.58 -39.35 1.69
C TYR A 317 12.16 -39.14 3.11
N VAL A 318 12.73 -40.18 3.73
CA VAL A 318 13.49 -40.04 4.98
C VAL A 318 14.81 -39.33 4.72
N ASN A 319 15.57 -39.75 3.70
CA ASN A 319 16.88 -39.17 3.35
C ASN A 319 16.76 -37.66 3.04
N ASN A 320 15.66 -37.26 2.40
CA ASN A 320 15.34 -35.87 2.08
C ASN A 320 14.64 -35.10 3.24
N ARG A 321 14.56 -35.69 4.43
CA ARG A 321 13.98 -35.09 5.66
C ARG A 321 12.51 -34.66 5.53
N LYS A 322 11.76 -35.29 4.63
CA LYS A 322 10.32 -35.04 4.45
C LYS A 322 9.48 -35.79 5.49
N ILE A 323 10.00 -36.91 5.98
CA ILE A 323 9.46 -37.67 7.12
C ILE A 323 10.59 -38.10 8.05
N SER A 324 10.27 -38.36 9.32
CA SER A 324 11.27 -38.88 10.26
C SER A 324 11.56 -40.37 10.01
N LYS A 325 12.77 -40.83 10.38
CA LYS A 325 13.16 -42.24 10.27
C LYS A 325 12.28 -43.14 11.14
N GLU A 326 11.87 -42.63 12.30
CA GLU A 326 11.02 -43.31 13.27
C GLU A 326 9.60 -43.46 12.73
N SER A 327 9.01 -42.37 12.24
CA SER A 327 7.66 -42.37 11.66
C SER A 327 7.59 -43.19 10.37
N SER A 328 8.64 -43.19 9.55
CA SER A 328 8.72 -44.00 8.32
C SER A 328 8.74 -45.51 8.61
N ARG A 329 9.36 -45.93 9.72
CA ARG A 329 9.41 -47.35 10.08
C ARG A 329 8.07 -47.88 10.54
N SER A 330 7.45 -47.23 11.53
CA SER A 330 6.22 -47.69 12.19
C SER A 330 4.96 -47.10 11.55
N ASP A 331 4.83 -45.79 11.59
CA ASP A 331 3.54 -45.13 11.42
C ASP A 331 3.14 -45.11 9.95
N LEU A 332 4.11 -44.86 9.06
CA LEU A 332 3.91 -44.95 7.62
C LEU A 332 3.51 -46.36 7.19
N TRP A 333 4.21 -47.39 7.66
CA TRP A 333 3.85 -48.78 7.33
C TRP A 333 2.44 -49.13 7.81
N LYS A 334 2.06 -48.74 9.03
CA LYS A 334 0.72 -49.03 9.57
C LYS A 334 -0.36 -48.43 8.70
N VAL A 335 -0.21 -47.16 8.30
CA VAL A 335 -1.19 -46.49 7.46
C VAL A 335 -1.23 -47.14 6.07
N LEU A 336 -0.09 -47.36 5.41
CA LEU A 336 -0.06 -48.01 4.09
C LEU A 336 -0.63 -49.44 4.12
N ASN A 337 -0.39 -50.21 5.18
CA ASN A 337 -0.94 -51.55 5.31
C ASN A 337 -2.45 -51.53 5.57
N LYS A 338 -2.93 -50.63 6.45
CA LYS A 338 -4.36 -50.44 6.75
C LYS A 338 -5.17 -50.17 5.48
N TYR A 339 -4.65 -49.32 4.59
CA TYR A 339 -5.31 -48.96 3.33
C TYR A 339 -4.95 -49.89 2.17
N GLY A 340 -4.23 -51.00 2.43
CA GLY A 340 -3.92 -52.01 1.42
C GLY A 340 -2.87 -51.63 0.37
N LEU A 341 -2.23 -50.47 0.53
CA LEU A 341 -1.17 -49.95 -0.35
C LEU A 341 0.16 -50.71 -0.18
N TYR A 342 0.38 -51.34 0.96
CA TYR A 342 1.53 -52.21 1.18
C TYR A 342 1.15 -53.48 1.97
N LYS A 343 1.22 -54.63 1.31
CA LYS A 343 0.76 -55.92 1.87
C LYS A 343 1.80 -56.66 2.74
N PRO A 344 3.11 -56.62 2.46
CA PRO A 344 4.07 -57.39 3.24
C PRO A 344 4.15 -56.98 4.72
N SER A 345 4.61 -57.92 5.55
CA SER A 345 4.68 -57.74 7.01
C SER A 345 5.61 -56.60 7.42
N TYR A 346 5.34 -56.06 8.62
CA TYR A 346 6.15 -55.00 9.24
C TYR A 346 7.64 -55.34 9.30
N SER A 347 7.97 -56.59 9.63
CA SER A 347 9.36 -57.07 9.68
C SER A 347 10.04 -56.96 8.32
N ASN A 348 9.33 -57.32 7.24
CA ASN A 348 9.84 -57.20 5.88
C ASN A 348 10.03 -55.73 5.48
N TRP A 349 9.05 -54.85 5.76
CA TRP A 349 9.19 -53.40 5.55
C TRP A 349 10.44 -52.82 6.23
N CYS A 350 10.59 -53.11 7.52
CA CYS A 350 11.71 -52.62 8.31
C CYS A 350 13.07 -53.15 7.84
N ASN A 351 13.13 -54.37 7.30
CA ASN A 351 14.37 -54.95 6.80
C ASN A 351 14.80 -54.36 5.46
N TYR A 352 13.86 -54.04 4.57
CA TYR A 352 14.17 -53.36 3.30
C TYR A 352 14.51 -51.88 3.53
N ILE A 353 13.74 -51.16 4.37
CA ILE A 353 13.99 -49.73 4.61
C ILE A 353 15.32 -49.47 5.33
N LYS A 354 15.83 -50.46 6.08
CA LYS A 354 17.17 -50.40 6.70
C LYS A 354 18.31 -50.62 5.70
N LYS A 355 18.05 -51.28 4.57
CA LYS A 355 19.07 -51.49 3.53
C LYS A 355 19.20 -50.26 2.62
N ASP A 356 18.14 -49.48 2.49
CA ASP A 356 18.05 -48.32 1.57
C ASP A 356 18.18 -46.94 2.28
N ILE A 357 18.22 -46.89 3.62
CA ILE A 357 18.56 -45.71 4.47
C ILE A 357 19.81 -45.99 5.28
#